data_AF-A0A0C2FNH3-F1
#
_entry.id   AF-A0A0C2FNH3-F1
#
_cell.length_a   1.000
_cell.length_b   1.000
_cell.length_c   1.000
_cell.angle_alpha   90.00
_cell.angle_beta   90.00
_cell.angle_gamma   90.00
#
_symmetry.space_group_name_H-M   'P 1'
#
loop_
_entity.id
_entity.type
_entity.pdbx_description
1 polymer ?
#
loop_
_entity_poly.entity_id
_entity_poly.type
_entity_poly.pdbx_seq_one_letter_code
_entity_poly.pdbx_strand_id
1 'polypeptide(L)'
;MYPSGSGTFTGGPGAVRKGADISLEAVNEWKIQEIGYDGVEKYIKPPSFSDNVGKLARQVDWQKLIGSDAVYDNPNAIKSETEEEEETVETKPVEIEERVIPEAGPWHNVAKYLQ
;
A
#
# COMPACT_ATOMS: atom_id res chain seq x y z
N MET A 1 -23.71 -32.79 -34.74
CA MET A 1 -24.51 -32.66 -33.50
C MET A 1 -23.62 -33.09 -32.35
N TYR A 2 -23.18 -32.15 -31.51
CA TYR A 2 -22.44 -32.48 -30.28
C TYR A 2 -23.45 -32.58 -29.13
N PRO A 3 -23.34 -33.58 -28.23
CA PRO A 3 -24.22 -33.65 -27.08
C PRO A 3 -23.79 -32.59 -26.05
N SER A 4 -24.71 -31.69 -25.71
CA SER A 4 -24.57 -30.79 -24.58
C SER A 4 -24.61 -31.60 -23.28
N GLY A 5 -23.44 -31.90 -22.73
CA GLY A 5 -23.31 -32.44 -21.38
C GLY A 5 -23.49 -31.33 -20.35
N SER A 6 -24.71 -31.18 -19.83
CA SER A 6 -24.96 -30.46 -18.58
C SER A 6 -24.26 -31.21 -17.45
N GLY A 7 -23.08 -30.73 -17.06
CA GLY A 7 -22.34 -31.27 -15.93
C GLY A 7 -22.93 -30.75 -14.62
N THR A 8 -23.83 -31.53 -14.01
CA THR A 8 -24.19 -31.38 -12.60
C THR A 8 -22.95 -31.61 -11.74
N PHE A 9 -22.38 -30.55 -11.20
CA PHE A 9 -21.27 -30.62 -10.25
C PHE A 9 -21.82 -31.03 -8.87
N THR A 10 -21.97 -32.33 -8.65
CA THR A 10 -22.17 -32.90 -7.31
C THR A 10 -20.80 -33.25 -6.73
N GLY A 11 -20.10 -32.25 -6.21
CA GLY A 11 -18.85 -32.46 -5.48
C GLY A 11 -19.14 -33.01 -4.08
N GLY A 12 -18.94 -34.31 -3.88
CA GLY A 12 -18.86 -34.91 -2.55
C GLY A 12 -17.58 -34.45 -1.80
N PRO A 13 -17.57 -34.48 -0.45
CA PRO A 13 -16.43 -34.04 0.33
C PRO A 13 -15.28 -35.05 0.20
N GLY A 14 -14.14 -34.63 -0.36
CA GLY A 14 -12.89 -35.41 -0.30
C GLY A 14 -12.05 -35.51 -1.57
N ALA A 15 -12.51 -35.00 -2.72
CA ALA A 15 -11.68 -35.00 -3.93
C ALA A 15 -10.66 -33.84 -3.91
N VAL A 16 -9.42 -34.12 -3.50
CA VAL A 16 -8.29 -33.20 -3.65
C VAL A 16 -8.02 -33.05 -5.15
N ARG A 17 -8.38 -31.90 -5.73
CA ARG A 17 -8.07 -31.62 -7.13
C ARG A 17 -6.56 -31.49 -7.28
N LYS A 18 -5.95 -32.28 -8.15
CA LYS A 18 -4.54 -32.12 -8.53
C LYS A 18 -4.46 -30.94 -9.50
N GLY A 19 -4.08 -29.77 -9.01
CA GLY A 19 -3.93 -28.53 -9.78
C GLY A 19 -3.17 -27.48 -8.98
N ALA A 20 -2.62 -26.48 -9.67
CA ALA A 20 -2.07 -25.30 -9.03
C ALA A 20 -3.19 -24.27 -8.86
N ASP A 21 -3.27 -23.66 -7.68
CA ASP A 21 -4.16 -22.52 -7.45
C ASP A 21 -3.60 -21.31 -8.22
N ILE A 22 -4.25 -20.99 -9.35
CA ILE A 22 -3.91 -19.83 -10.16
C ILE A 22 -4.89 -18.72 -9.82
N SER A 23 -4.38 -17.67 -9.19
CA SER A 23 -5.12 -16.42 -8.99
C SER A 23 -4.84 -15.51 -10.19
N LEU A 24 -5.86 -15.26 -11.01
CA LEU A 24 -5.78 -14.21 -12.03
C LEU A 24 -6.18 -12.89 -11.38
N GLU A 25 -5.23 -11.98 -11.23
CA GLU A 25 -5.54 -10.61 -10.82
C GLU A 25 -6.30 -9.91 -11.95
N ALA A 26 -7.34 -9.15 -11.60
CA ALA A 26 -8.09 -8.38 -12.57
C ALA A 26 -7.19 -7.32 -13.22
N VAL A 27 -7.39 -7.06 -14.51
CA VAL A 27 -6.57 -6.11 -15.27
C VAL A 27 -6.68 -4.71 -14.65
N ASN A 28 -5.53 -4.11 -14.29
CA ASN A 28 -5.46 -2.76 -13.75
C ASN A 28 -5.43 -1.72 -14.89
N GLU A 29 -6.57 -1.54 -15.55
CA GLU A 29 -6.74 -0.67 -16.71
C GLU A 29 -7.63 0.56 -16.43
N TRP A 30 -7.64 1.50 -17.37
CA TRP A 30 -8.54 2.65 -17.35
C TRP A 30 -9.98 2.20 -17.44
N LYS A 31 -10.83 2.70 -16.55
CA LYS A 31 -12.26 2.35 -16.49
C LYS A 31 -13.11 3.52 -16.93
N ILE A 32 -14.14 3.26 -17.72
CA ILE A 32 -15.13 4.28 -18.06
C ILE A 32 -15.94 4.60 -16.80
N GLN A 33 -15.99 5.89 -16.43
CA GLN A 33 -16.80 6.40 -15.34
C GLN A 33 -18.19 6.79 -15.83
N GLU A 34 -18.24 7.57 -16.91
CA GLU A 34 -19.47 8.05 -17.51
C GLU A 34 -19.28 8.32 -19.00
N ILE A 35 -20.38 8.27 -19.73
CA ILE A 35 -20.46 8.64 -21.14
C ILE A 35 -21.47 9.79 -21.23
N GLY A 36 -21.03 10.94 -21.70
CA GLY A 36 -21.89 12.11 -21.90
C GLY A 36 -22.89 11.90 -23.05
N TYR A 37 -23.95 12.71 -23.08
CA TYR A 37 -24.94 12.69 -24.17
C TYR A 37 -24.36 13.13 -25.53
N ASP A 38 -23.18 13.74 -25.51
CA ASP A 38 -22.34 14.07 -26.66
C ASP A 38 -21.46 12.90 -27.12
N GLY A 39 -21.50 11.77 -26.42
CA GLY A 39 -20.67 10.60 -26.66
C GLY A 39 -19.25 10.69 -26.08
N VAL A 40 -18.96 11.72 -25.28
CA VAL A 40 -17.62 11.88 -24.68
C VAL A 40 -17.51 11.01 -23.43
N GLU A 41 -16.51 10.12 -23.42
CA GLU A 41 -16.22 9.25 -22.29
C GLU A 41 -15.32 9.95 -21.27
N LYS A 42 -15.66 9.84 -19.99
CA LYS A 42 -14.75 10.17 -18.88
C LYS A 42 -14.22 8.90 -18.26
N TYR A 43 -12.93 8.89 -17.96
CA TYR A 43 -12.23 7.73 -17.46
C TYR A 43 -11.70 7.92 -16.04
N ILE A 44 -11.67 6.83 -15.29
CA ILE A 44 -10.95 6.69 -14.03
C ILE A 44 -9.60 6.05 -14.33
N LYS A 45 -8.54 6.74 -13.89
CA LYS A 45 -7.16 6.26 -13.98
C LYS A 45 -6.98 5.06 -13.03
N PRO A 46 -6.31 3.98 -13.48
CA PRO A 46 -5.96 2.89 -12.59
C PRO A 46 -5.00 3.39 -11.49
N PRO A 47 -5.12 2.88 -10.25
CA PRO A 47 -4.20 3.21 -9.17
C PRO A 47 -2.77 2.84 -9.57
N SER A 48 -1.85 3.76 -9.29
CA SER A 48 -0.43 3.55 -9.48
C SER A 48 0.14 2.62 -8.40
N PHE A 49 1.35 2.12 -8.62
CA PHE A 49 2.06 1.32 -7.62
C PHE A 49 2.20 2.07 -6.29
N SER A 50 2.57 3.36 -6.33
CA SER A 50 2.66 4.20 -5.14
C SER A 50 1.33 4.35 -4.41
N ASP A 51 0.20 4.40 -5.13
CA ASP A 51 -1.12 4.48 -4.50
C ASP A 51 -1.45 3.19 -3.74
N ASN A 52 -1.11 2.04 -4.32
CA ASN A 52 -1.29 0.73 -3.70
C ASN A 52 -0.39 0.56 -2.47
N VAL A 53 0.90 0.92 -2.58
CA VAL A 53 1.82 0.91 -1.44
C VAL A 53 1.32 1.86 -0.34
N GLY A 54 0.88 3.07 -0.70
CA GLY A 54 0.33 4.02 0.27
C GLY A 54 -0.95 3.50 0.94
N LYS A 55 -1.81 2.81 0.20
CA LYS A 55 -3.01 2.16 0.78
C LYS A 55 -2.64 1.06 1.76
N LEU A 56 -1.69 0.19 1.41
CA LEU A 56 -1.21 -0.88 2.28
C LEU A 56 -0.49 -0.32 3.51
N ALA A 57 0.35 0.69 3.34
CA ALA A 57 1.07 1.33 4.43
C ALA A 57 0.12 1.90 5.48
N ARG A 58 -1.03 2.48 5.09
CA ARG A 58 -2.03 2.96 6.06
C ARG A 58 -2.71 1.84 6.85
N GLN A 59 -2.68 0.59 6.38
CA GLN A 59 -3.25 -0.55 7.07
C GLN A 59 -2.26 -1.20 8.06
N VAL A 60 -0.98 -0.84 7.97
CA VAL A 60 0.05 -1.36 8.86
C VAL A 60 0.01 -0.58 10.17
N ASP A 61 -0.10 -1.31 11.28
CA ASP A 61 0.17 -0.77 12.61
C ASP A 61 1.67 -0.62 12.79
N TRP A 62 2.18 0.54 12.38
CA TRP A 62 3.60 0.84 12.44
C TRP A 62 4.11 0.87 13.88
N GLN A 63 3.31 1.35 14.84
CA GLN A 63 3.70 1.41 16.25
C GLN A 63 4.01 0.03 16.83
N LYS A 64 3.23 -0.99 16.43
CA LYS A 64 3.52 -2.38 16.81
C LYS A 64 4.82 -2.92 16.21
N LEU A 65 5.24 -2.43 15.05
CA LEU A 65 6.44 -2.92 14.36
C LEU A 65 7.72 -2.23 14.83
N ILE A 66 7.67 -0.92 15.04
CA ILE A 66 8.84 -0.09 15.39
C ILE A 66 8.95 0.15 16.90
N GLY A 67 7.93 -0.22 17.67
CA GLY A 67 7.84 0.04 19.11
C GLY A 67 7.40 1.48 19.41
N SER A 68 7.05 1.72 20.67
CA SER A 68 6.57 3.01 21.19
C SER A 68 7.59 4.15 21.10
N ASP A 69 8.83 3.84 20.70
CA ASP A 69 9.97 4.77 20.65
C ASP A 69 9.99 5.63 19.37
N ALA A 70 9.18 5.28 18.37
CA ALA A 70 9.03 6.07 17.15
C ALA A 70 8.01 7.21 17.32
N VAL A 71 8.31 8.11 18.26
CA VAL A 71 7.53 9.32 18.56
C VAL A 71 7.65 10.37 17.43
N TYR A 72 8.55 10.17 16.47
CA TYR A 72 8.95 11.18 15.50
C TYR A 72 7.91 11.51 14.40
N ASP A 73 6.98 10.60 14.08
CA ASP A 73 6.07 10.79 12.93
C ASP A 73 4.68 11.35 13.29
N ASN A 74 4.34 11.43 14.59
CA ASN A 74 3.05 12.00 15.00
C ASN A 74 3.18 12.81 16.30
N PRO A 75 3.41 14.13 16.22
CA PRO A 75 3.50 15.00 17.40
C PRO A 75 2.20 15.03 18.25
N ASN A 76 1.07 14.56 17.69
CA ASN A 76 -0.22 14.46 18.40
C ASN A 76 -0.50 13.05 18.95
N ALA A 77 0.38 12.06 18.75
CA ALA A 77 0.20 10.71 19.29
C ALA A 77 0.62 10.58 20.75
N ILE A 78 1.30 11.58 21.30
CA ILE A 78 1.59 11.66 22.72
C ILE A 78 0.27 12.00 23.42
N LYS A 79 -0.39 10.97 23.96
CA LYS A 79 -1.41 11.20 24.99
C LYS A 79 -0.68 11.70 26.22
N SER A 80 -0.63 13.01 26.38
CA SER A 80 -0.25 13.63 27.65
C SER A 80 -1.31 13.24 28.69
N GLU A 81 -1.02 12.27 29.55
CA GLU A 81 -1.77 12.04 30.80
C GLU A 81 -1.46 13.11 31.86
N THR A 82 -1.21 14.35 31.43
CA THR A 82 -0.88 15.47 32.31
C THR A 82 -1.43 16.74 31.68
N GLU A 83 -2.76 16.84 31.69
CA GLU A 83 -3.40 18.15 31.78
C GLU A 83 -3.17 18.65 33.20
N GLU A 84 -2.08 19.37 33.42
CA GLU A 84 -1.99 20.50 34.35
C GLU A 84 -0.57 21.08 34.24
N GLU A 85 -0.52 22.41 34.25
CA GLU A 85 0.66 23.29 34.25
C GLU A 85 1.18 23.70 32.85
N GLU A 86 0.62 24.83 32.43
CA GLU A 86 1.26 25.80 31.53
C GLU A 86 2.67 26.11 32.03
N GLU A 87 3.72 25.69 31.31
CA GLU A 87 5.06 26.26 31.52
C GLU A 87 5.86 26.35 30.22
N THR A 88 6.14 27.60 29.86
CA THR A 88 7.13 28.13 28.92
C THR A 88 7.98 27.11 28.13
N VAL A 89 7.70 26.98 26.84
CA VAL A 89 8.59 26.30 25.88
C VAL A 89 9.84 27.16 25.65
N GLU A 90 10.87 26.95 26.46
CA GLU A 90 12.24 27.33 26.12
C GLU A 90 12.66 26.54 24.88
N THR A 91 12.89 27.25 23.77
CA THR A 91 13.46 26.70 22.54
C THR A 91 14.94 26.40 22.76
N LYS A 92 15.23 25.25 23.36
CA LYS A 92 16.59 24.68 23.32
C LYS A 92 16.84 24.21 21.88
N PRO A 93 17.91 24.67 21.20
CA PRO A 93 18.22 24.19 19.87
C PRO A 93 18.57 22.70 19.97
N VAL A 94 17.74 21.88 19.32
CA VAL A 94 17.99 20.44 19.17
C VAL A 94 19.24 20.30 18.30
N GLU A 95 20.31 19.76 18.86
CA GLU A 95 21.49 19.35 18.10
C GLU A 95 21.07 18.20 17.17
N ILE A 96 20.86 18.54 15.89
CA ILE A 96 20.56 17.55 14.86
C ILE A 96 21.89 16.85 14.54
N GLU A 97 22.07 15.64 15.05
CA GLU A 97 23.15 14.78 14.61
C GLU A 97 23.08 14.62 13.07
N GLU A 98 24.20 14.86 12.41
CA GLU A 98 24.34 14.86 10.97
C GLU A 98 23.91 13.49 10.41
N ARG A 99 22.76 13.46 9.73
CA ARG A 99 22.21 12.23 9.14
C ARG A 99 23.20 11.66 8.13
N VAL A 100 23.81 10.53 8.47
CA VAL A 100 24.66 9.77 7.55
C VAL A 100 23.82 9.34 6.36
N ILE A 101 24.14 9.89 5.18
CA ILE A 101 23.51 9.48 3.92
C ILE A 101 23.87 8.00 3.70
N PRO A 102 22.88 7.09 3.57
CA PRO A 102 23.19 5.68 3.37
C PRO A 102 23.99 5.50 2.08
N GLU A 103 25.05 4.70 2.16
CA GLU A 103 25.89 4.42 1.00
C GLU A 103 25.01 3.84 -0.11
N ALA A 104 25.11 4.44 -1.31
CA ALA A 104 24.27 4.07 -2.42
C ALA A 104 24.54 2.60 -2.77
N GLY A 105 23.56 1.72 -2.50
CA GLY A 105 23.71 0.28 -2.64
C GLY A 105 24.09 -0.15 -4.07
N PRO A 106 24.34 -1.45 -4.31
CA PRO A 106 24.92 -1.97 -5.56
C PRO A 106 24.19 -1.55 -6.85
N TRP A 107 22.91 -1.22 -6.74
CA TRP A 107 22.06 -0.70 -7.81
C TRP A 107 22.46 0.68 -8.34
N HIS A 108 23.21 1.48 -7.57
CA HIS A 108 23.67 2.80 -8.00
C HIS A 108 24.57 2.74 -9.25
N ASN A 109 25.38 1.69 -9.37
CA ASN A 109 26.20 1.48 -10.57
C ASN A 109 25.36 1.01 -11.78
N VAL A 110 24.28 0.26 -11.54
CA VAL A 110 23.37 -0.21 -12.60
C VAL A 110 22.59 0.96 -13.20
N ALA A 111 22.21 1.94 -12.40
CA ALA A 111 21.47 3.13 -12.84
C ALA A 111 22.21 3.94 -13.94
N LYS A 112 23.55 3.88 -13.99
CA LYS A 112 24.36 4.54 -15.03
C LYS A 112 24.17 3.94 -16.43
N TYR A 113 23.57 2.76 -16.53
CA TYR A 113 23.42 1.99 -17.77
C TYR A 113 21.97 1.86 -18.24
N LEU A 114 21.01 2.51 -17.57
CA LEU A 114 19.63 2.57 -18.01
C LEU A 114 19.46 3.83 -18.88
N GLN A 115 19.32 3.64 -20.19
CA GLN A 115 19.01 4.68 -21.19
C GLN A 115 17.51 4.82 -21.39
#